data_AF-J9FR50-F1
#
_entry.id   AF-J9FR50-F1
#
_cell.length_a   1.000
_cell.length_b   1.000
_cell.length_c   1.000
_cell.angle_alpha   90.00
_cell.angle_beta   90.00
_cell.angle_gamma   90.00
#
_symmetry.space_group_name_H-M   'P 1'
#
loop_
_entity.id
_entity.type
_entity.pdbx_description
1 polymer ?
#
loop_
_entity_poly.entity_id
_entity_poly.type
_entity_poly.pdbx_seq_one_letter_code
_entity_poly.pdbx_strand_id
1 'polypeptide(L)'
;MKKAKTKIIGAIVLVIVAFLYYYFTLPAINIHSRDFWFFIGILVAVIALTYAWKKRLRPDEIKTSKGMKAILFVLAAVVVVYLVGALLSSPIVNAKKYQKLLKVEEGEFAKDIEELSFDQIPLLDKESA
;
A
#
# COMPACT_ATOMS: atom_id res chain seq x y z
N MET A 1 -4.36 40.54 -12.43
CA MET A 1 -3.54 40.11 -11.26
C MET A 1 -4.35 39.41 -10.15
N LYS A 2 -5.50 39.92 -9.71
CA LYS A 2 -6.32 39.29 -8.63
C LYS A 2 -6.66 37.80 -8.88
N LYS A 3 -7.16 37.44 -10.07
CA LYS A 3 -7.53 36.04 -10.41
C LYS A 3 -6.34 35.07 -10.42
N ALA A 4 -5.14 35.53 -10.75
CA ALA A 4 -3.93 34.71 -10.72
C ALA A 4 -3.46 34.49 -9.28
N LYS A 5 -3.46 35.55 -8.45
CA LYS A 5 -3.18 35.46 -7.01
C LYS A 5 -4.13 34.46 -6.31
N THR A 6 -5.43 34.52 -6.56
CA THR A 6 -6.39 33.58 -5.94
C THR A 6 -6.13 32.12 -6.34
N LYS A 7 -5.75 31.86 -7.59
CA LYS A 7 -5.41 30.50 -8.05
C LYS A 7 -4.14 29.97 -7.39
N ILE A 8 -3.12 30.82 -7.23
CA ILE A 8 -1.86 30.46 -6.57
C ILE A 8 -2.13 30.17 -5.09
N ILE A 9 -2.89 31.02 -4.41
CA ILE A 9 -3.27 30.80 -3.00
C ILE A 9 -4.03 29.49 -2.84
N GLY A 10 -5.01 29.20 -3.72
CA GLY A 10 -5.74 27.93 -3.68
C GLY A 10 -4.85 26.71 -3.89
N ALA A 11 -3.88 26.79 -4.81
CA ALA A 11 -2.91 25.71 -5.01
C ALA A 11 -2.01 25.51 -3.78
N ILE A 12 -1.55 26.59 -3.16
CA ILE A 12 -0.74 26.54 -1.92
C ILE A 12 -1.56 25.90 -0.79
N VAL A 13 -2.80 26.33 -0.58
CA VAL A 13 -3.68 25.75 0.44
C VAL A 13 -3.88 24.26 0.21
N LEU A 14 -4.12 23.83 -1.04
CA LEU A 14 -4.29 22.42 -1.37
C LEU A 14 -3.02 21.60 -1.08
N VAL A 15 -1.84 22.14 -1.40
CA VAL A 15 -0.56 21.50 -1.08
C VAL A 15 -0.35 21.41 0.42
N ILE A 16 -0.65 22.46 1.18
CA ILE A 16 -0.53 22.46 2.64
C ILE A 16 -1.49 21.43 3.26
N VAL A 17 -2.75 21.39 2.83
CA VAL A 17 -3.73 20.40 3.33
C VAL A 17 -3.29 18.98 3.01
N ALA A 18 -2.84 18.71 1.78
CA ALA A 18 -2.32 17.40 1.40
C ALA A 18 -1.08 17.02 2.21
N PHE A 19 -0.17 17.97 2.45
CA PHE A 19 1.02 17.76 3.27
C PHE A 19 0.67 17.48 4.73
N LEU A 20 -0.21 18.26 5.34
CA LEU A 20 -0.63 18.05 6.73
C LEU A 20 -1.33 16.70 6.89
N TYR A 21 -2.26 16.37 5.98
CA TYR A 21 -2.91 15.06 5.97
C TYR A 21 -1.87 13.94 5.89
N TYR A 22 -0.93 14.04 4.96
CA TYR A 22 0.15 13.06 4.80
C TYR A 22 0.98 12.94 6.08
N TYR A 23 1.43 14.05 6.64
CA TYR A 23 2.30 14.09 7.80
C TYR A 23 1.66 13.43 9.03
N PHE A 24 0.36 13.67 9.28
CA PHE A 24 -0.33 13.10 10.44
C PHE A 24 -0.79 11.65 10.24
N THR A 25 -1.11 11.23 9.01
CA THR A 25 -1.70 9.90 8.75
C THR A 25 -0.71 8.88 8.20
N LEU A 26 0.34 9.34 7.51
CA LEU A 26 1.34 8.52 6.82
C LEU A 26 2.74 8.96 7.24
N PRO A 27 3.17 8.70 8.50
CA PRO A 27 4.37 9.28 9.10
C PRO A 27 5.72 8.83 8.47
N ALA A 28 5.71 8.18 7.31
CA ALA A 28 6.91 7.88 6.53
C ALA A 28 6.61 7.84 5.02
N ILE A 29 7.55 8.33 4.19
CA ILE A 29 7.52 8.07 2.74
C ILE A 29 7.87 6.60 2.52
N ASN A 30 6.83 5.80 2.23
CA ASN A 30 6.96 4.36 2.07
C ASN A 30 6.32 3.89 0.75
N ILE A 31 7.14 3.68 -0.27
CA ILE A 31 6.73 3.16 -1.57
C ILE A 31 6.24 1.69 -1.54
N HIS A 32 6.43 0.97 -0.43
CA HIS A 32 5.87 -0.37 -0.24
C HIS A 32 4.49 -0.33 0.46
N SER A 33 4.11 0.82 1.03
CA SER A 33 2.82 0.98 1.69
C SER A 33 1.70 1.12 0.67
N ARG A 34 0.62 0.37 0.85
CA ARG A 34 -0.61 0.50 0.06
C ARG A 34 -1.21 1.90 0.19
N ASP A 35 -1.20 2.46 1.39
CA ASP A 35 -1.83 3.76 1.68
C ASP A 35 -1.10 4.92 0.98
N PHE A 36 0.21 4.80 0.78
CA PHE A 36 1.00 5.77 0.01
C PHE A 36 0.53 5.84 -1.45
N TRP A 37 0.32 4.69 -2.10
CA TRP A 37 -0.18 4.65 -3.48
C TRP A 37 -1.63 5.12 -3.60
N PHE A 38 -2.48 4.79 -2.62
CA PHE A 38 -3.83 5.35 -2.56
C PHE A 38 -3.83 6.86 -2.40
N PHE A 39 -2.97 7.41 -1.54
CA PHE A 39 -2.83 8.85 -1.37
C PHE A 39 -2.43 9.56 -2.68
N ILE A 40 -1.44 9.02 -3.42
CA ILE A 40 -1.09 9.53 -4.75
C ILE A 40 -2.28 9.44 -5.71
N GLY A 41 -2.99 8.32 -5.73
CA GLY A 41 -4.18 8.12 -6.56
C GLY A 41 -5.27 9.17 -6.28
N ILE A 42 -5.55 9.46 -5.01
CA ILE A 42 -6.49 10.50 -4.59
C ILE A 42 -6.01 11.88 -5.05
N LEU A 43 -4.72 12.20 -4.89
CA LEU A 43 -4.17 13.48 -5.32
C LEU A 43 -4.34 13.68 -6.83
N VAL A 44 -4.05 12.66 -7.64
CA VAL A 44 -4.27 12.67 -9.09
C VAL A 44 -5.75 12.81 -9.43
N ALA A 45 -6.64 12.13 -8.70
CA ALA A 45 -8.09 12.25 -8.88
C ALA A 45 -8.60 13.68 -8.57
N VAL A 46 -8.12 14.32 -7.50
CA VAL A 46 -8.43 15.72 -7.19
C VAL A 46 -7.97 16.66 -8.30
N ILE A 47 -6.78 16.42 -8.87
CA ILE A 47 -6.28 17.17 -10.03
C ILE A 47 -7.18 16.94 -11.26
N ALA A 48 -7.62 15.71 -11.50
CA ALA A 48 -8.53 15.37 -12.59
C ALA A 48 -9.88 16.09 -12.45
N LEU A 49 -10.48 16.05 -11.26
CA LEU A 49 -11.76 16.68 -10.97
C LEU A 49 -11.66 18.22 -11.09
N THR A 50 -10.62 18.82 -10.52
CA THR A 50 -10.40 20.27 -10.64
C THR A 50 -10.16 20.71 -12.08
N TYR A 51 -9.44 19.91 -12.87
CA TYR A 51 -9.25 20.15 -14.30
C TYR A 51 -10.57 20.06 -15.08
N ALA A 52 -11.33 18.98 -14.87
CA ALA A 52 -12.63 18.78 -15.52
C ALA A 52 -13.60 19.91 -15.20
N TRP A 53 -13.70 20.32 -13.94
CA TRP A 53 -14.57 21.40 -13.51
C TRP A 53 -14.16 22.74 -14.12
N LYS A 54 -12.85 23.07 -14.09
CA LYS A 54 -12.31 24.31 -14.67
C LYS A 54 -12.51 24.40 -16.17
N LYS A 55 -12.44 23.26 -16.87
CA LYS A 55 -12.67 23.17 -18.32
C LYS A 55 -14.12 22.90 -18.70
N ARG A 56 -15.01 22.70 -17.71
CA ARG A 56 -16.42 22.33 -17.89
C ARG A 56 -16.61 21.14 -18.84
N LEU A 57 -15.72 20.15 -18.72
CA LEU A 57 -15.74 18.98 -19.60
C LEU A 57 -17.03 18.19 -19.38
N ARG A 58 -17.67 17.81 -20.47
CA ARG A 58 -18.76 16.83 -20.43
C ARG A 58 -18.20 15.41 -20.31
N PRO A 59 -18.98 14.42 -19.82
CA PRO A 59 -18.51 13.04 -19.67
C PRO A 59 -17.93 12.41 -20.95
N ASP A 60 -18.48 12.75 -22.12
CA ASP A 60 -18.01 12.31 -23.43
C ASP A 60 -16.66 12.95 -23.83
N GLU A 61 -16.34 14.12 -23.30
CA GLU A 61 -15.10 14.85 -23.59
C GLU A 61 -13.93 14.45 -22.68
N ILE A 62 -14.20 13.71 -21.60
CA ILE A 62 -13.17 13.25 -20.64
C ILE A 62 -12.11 12.42 -21.36
N LYS A 63 -12.53 11.50 -22.22
CA LYS A 63 -11.62 10.60 -22.94
C LYS A 63 -10.96 11.26 -24.16
N THR A 64 -11.44 12.39 -24.64
CA THR A 64 -10.92 13.06 -25.85
C THR A 64 -10.02 14.25 -25.52
N SER A 65 -10.24 14.91 -24.39
CA SER A 65 -9.45 16.04 -23.92
C SER A 65 -7.98 15.67 -23.73
N LYS A 66 -7.07 16.40 -24.41
CA LYS A 66 -5.61 16.17 -24.32
C LYS A 66 -5.09 16.25 -22.88
N GLY A 67 -5.58 17.21 -22.08
CA GLY A 67 -5.14 17.35 -20.69
C GLY A 67 -5.68 16.25 -19.78
N MET A 68 -6.94 15.84 -19.98
CA MET A 68 -7.51 14.74 -19.21
C MET A 68 -6.85 13.40 -19.58
N LYS A 69 -6.53 13.17 -20.86
CA LYS A 69 -5.72 12.01 -21.30
C LYS A 69 -4.38 11.96 -20.60
N ALA A 70 -3.68 13.10 -20.47
CA ALA A 70 -2.40 13.15 -19.76
C ALA A 70 -2.56 12.80 -18.27
N ILE A 71 -3.59 13.32 -17.60
CA ILE A 71 -3.87 13.00 -16.19
C ILE A 71 -4.23 11.52 -16.01
N LEU A 72 -5.07 10.97 -16.89
CA LEU A 72 -5.42 9.55 -16.87
C LEU A 72 -4.22 8.65 -17.18
N PHE A 73 -3.33 9.09 -18.07
CA PHE A 73 -2.07 8.39 -18.34
C PHE A 73 -1.17 8.38 -17.10
N VAL A 74 -1.03 9.51 -16.39
CA VAL A 74 -0.30 9.55 -15.11
C VAL A 74 -0.92 8.61 -14.09
N LEU A 75 -2.25 8.61 -13.95
CA LEU A 75 -2.96 7.69 -13.05
C LEU A 75 -2.69 6.22 -13.42
N ALA A 76 -2.78 5.89 -14.71
CA ALA A 76 -2.49 4.55 -15.20
C ALA A 76 -1.04 4.15 -14.93
N ALA A 77 -0.08 5.06 -15.14
CA ALA A 77 1.33 4.82 -14.84
C ALA A 77 1.55 4.56 -13.34
N VAL A 78 0.91 5.33 -12.45
CA VAL A 78 0.96 5.11 -10.99
C VAL A 78 0.46 3.70 -10.64
N VAL A 79 -0.66 3.27 -11.22
CA VAL A 79 -1.21 1.92 -11.00
C VAL A 79 -0.26 0.84 -11.53
N VAL A 80 0.29 1.00 -12.72
CA VAL A 80 1.24 0.04 -13.30
C VAL A 80 2.48 -0.09 -12.44
N VAL A 81 3.07 1.02 -12.00
CA VAL A 81 4.25 1.00 -11.11
C VAL A 81 3.93 0.32 -9.78
N TYR A 82 2.77 0.61 -9.18
CA TYR A 82 2.32 -0.07 -7.97
C TYR A 82 2.21 -1.58 -8.17
N LEU A 83 1.54 -2.03 -9.24
CA LEU A 83 1.33 -3.46 -9.50
C LEU A 83 2.63 -4.19 -9.79
N VAL A 84 3.53 -3.59 -10.57
CA VAL A 84 4.86 -4.15 -10.84
C VAL A 84 5.66 -4.24 -9.54
N GLY A 85 5.68 -3.19 -8.73
CA GLY A 85 6.32 -3.20 -7.42
C GLY A 85 5.74 -4.28 -6.51
N ALA A 86 4.42 -4.37 -6.40
CA ALA A 86 3.74 -5.37 -5.58
C ALA A 86 4.04 -6.80 -6.04
N LEU A 87 4.10 -7.05 -7.35
CA LEU A 87 4.45 -8.35 -7.91
C LEU A 87 5.92 -8.70 -7.60
N LEU A 88 6.84 -7.77 -7.84
CA LEU A 88 8.27 -7.95 -7.59
C LEU A 88 8.60 -8.07 -6.10
N SER A 89 7.80 -7.46 -5.22
CA SER A 89 7.90 -7.58 -3.76
C SER A 89 7.05 -8.72 -3.21
N SER A 90 6.37 -9.51 -4.05
CA SER A 90 5.47 -10.55 -3.57
C SER A 90 6.23 -11.67 -2.85
N PRO A 91 5.60 -12.34 -1.86
CA PRO A 91 6.15 -13.52 -1.21
C PRO A 91 6.44 -14.65 -2.19
N ILE A 92 5.65 -14.75 -3.26
CA ILE A 92 5.80 -15.77 -4.29
C ILE A 92 7.11 -15.58 -5.06
N VAL A 93 7.38 -14.35 -5.54
CA VAL A 93 8.62 -14.04 -6.28
C VAL A 93 9.84 -14.04 -5.37
N ASN A 94 9.70 -13.61 -4.10
CA ASN A 94 10.80 -13.55 -3.14
C ASN A 94 10.89 -14.75 -2.19
N ALA A 95 10.20 -15.85 -2.45
CA ALA A 95 10.11 -17.00 -1.54
C ALA A 95 11.50 -17.50 -1.10
N LYS A 96 12.47 -17.55 -2.04
CA LYS A 96 13.85 -17.95 -1.76
C LYS A 96 14.57 -17.02 -0.77
N LYS A 97 14.27 -15.72 -0.77
CA LYS A 97 14.82 -14.77 0.21
C LYS A 97 14.21 -15.01 1.58
N TYR A 98 12.89 -15.20 1.66
CA TYR A 98 12.19 -15.49 2.92
C TYR A 98 12.63 -16.82 3.53
N GLN A 99 12.79 -17.87 2.72
CA GLN A 99 13.25 -19.18 3.17
C GLN A 99 14.65 -19.11 3.79
N LYS A 100 15.54 -18.28 3.26
CA LYS A 100 16.89 -18.06 3.82
C LYS A 100 16.92 -17.32 5.15
N LEU A 101 15.84 -16.65 5.54
CA LEU A 101 15.75 -16.02 6.87
C LEU A 101 15.60 -17.07 7.97
N LEU A 102 15.15 -18.28 7.63
CA LEU A 102 15.08 -19.42 8.52
C LEU A 102 16.33 -20.27 8.35
N LYS A 103 17.04 -20.54 9.46
CA LYS A 103 18.01 -21.63 9.50
C LYS A 103 17.22 -22.91 9.67
N VAL A 104 17.25 -23.76 8.63
CA VAL A 104 16.70 -25.11 8.73
C VAL A 104 17.73 -25.92 9.50
N GLU A 105 17.36 -26.36 10.69
CA GLU A 105 18.16 -27.28 11.50
C GLU A 105 17.58 -28.68 11.33
N GLU A 106 18.43 -29.67 11.03
CA GLU A 106 18.04 -31.08 10.99
C GLU A 106 18.21 -31.64 12.41
N GLY A 107 17.11 -32.09 13.00
CA GLY A 107 17.08 -32.70 14.34
C GLY A 107 16.73 -34.19 14.28
N GLU A 108 17.30 -34.97 15.18
CA GLU A 108 16.92 -36.37 15.39
C GLU A 108 15.97 -36.43 16.59
N PHE A 109 14.68 -36.66 16.33
CA PHE A 109 13.63 -36.67 17.37
C PHE A 109 13.98 -37.54 18.59
N ALA A 110 14.60 -38.71 18.38
CA ALA A 110 15.01 -39.62 19.46
C ALA A 110 16.15 -39.09 20.35
N LYS A 111 16.90 -38.09 19.88
CA LYS A 111 17.97 -37.42 20.65
C LYS A 111 17.52 -36.07 21.20
N ASP A 112 16.68 -35.36 20.45
CA ASP A 112 16.28 -33.98 20.76
C ASP A 112 15.03 -33.89 21.64
N ILE A 113 14.27 -34.98 21.76
CA ILE A 113 13.10 -35.09 22.64
C ILE A 113 13.43 -36.12 23.72
N GLU A 114 13.48 -35.66 24.97
CA GLU A 114 13.59 -36.57 26.11
C GLU A 114 12.33 -37.45 26.20
N GLU A 115 12.51 -38.76 26.27
CA GLU A 115 11.43 -39.71 26.43
C GLU A 115 10.87 -39.58 27.87
N LEU A 116 9.70 -38.96 27.99
CA LEU A 116 9.00 -38.85 29.27
C LEU A 116 8.53 -40.24 29.71
N SER A 117 8.84 -40.63 30.95
CA SER A 117 8.32 -41.88 31.50
C SER A 117 6.81 -41.76 31.71
N PHE A 118 6.09 -42.87 31.48
CA PHE A 118 4.63 -42.92 31.62
C PHE A 118 4.16 -42.59 33.05
N ASP A 119 5.05 -42.68 34.04
CA ASP A 119 4.81 -42.39 35.45
C ASP A 119 4.70 -40.87 35.73
N GLN A 120 5.23 -40.03 34.82
CA GLN A 120 5.16 -38.58 34.89
C GLN A 120 3.92 -38.02 34.17
N ILE A 121 3.19 -38.86 33.43
CA ILE A 121 1.93 -38.48 32.81
C ILE A 121 0.85 -38.58 33.90
N PRO A 122 0.28 -37.45 34.38
CA PRO A 122 -0.79 -37.52 35.35
C PRO A 122 -1.96 -38.27 34.72
N LEU A 123 -2.28 -39.43 35.29
CA LEU A 123 -3.52 -40.14 35.01
C LEU A 123 -4.65 -39.23 35.48
N LEU A 124 -5.27 -38.51 34.54
CA LEU A 124 -6.52 -37.81 34.80
C LEU A 124 -7.51 -38.87 35.27
N ASP A 125 -7.84 -38.72 36.54
CA ASP A 125 -8.54 -39.66 37.39
C ASP A 125 -9.71 -40.33 36.65
N LYS A 126 -9.53 -41.63 36.36
CA LYS A 126 -10.56 -42.47 35.74
C LYS A 126 -11.74 -42.72 36.69
N GLU A 127 -11.60 -42.42 37.97
CA GLU A 127 -12.66 -42.62 38.98
C GLU A 127 -13.70 -41.48 39.02
N SER A 128 -13.54 -40.43 38.19
CA SER A 128 -14.52 -39.35 38.06
C SER A 128 -15.71 -39.67 37.11
N ALA A 129 -15.95 -40.94 36.77
CA ALA A 129 -17.09 -41.40 35.95
C ALA A 129 -18.02 -42.34 36.71
#